data_AF-A0A7X0G840-F1
#
_entry.id   AF-A0A7X0G840-F1
#
_cell.length_a   1.000
_cell.length_b   1.000
_cell.length_c   1.000
_cell.angle_alpha   90.00
_cell.angle_beta   90.00
_cell.angle_gamma   90.00
#
_symmetry.space_group_name_H-M   'P 1'
#
loop_
_entity.id
_entity.type
_entity.pdbx_description
1 polymer ?
#
loop_
_entity_poly.entity_id
_entity_poly.type
_entity_poly.pdbx_seq_one_letter_code
_entity_poly.pdbx_strand_id
1 'polypeptide(L)'
;MCDIPGLISRLEAQDLARLRELGSEQPLEPQLIAAIDSAAGGPGEGRGYYVVNGSLYPVEARDYHLREDVAEAVFAADDSSVDVTA
;
A
#
# COMPACT_ATOMS: atom_id res chain seq x y z
N MET A 1 -16.37 -0.49 3.07
CA MET A 1 -15.44 0.47 2.45
C MET A 1 -14.13 0.32 3.21
N CYS A 2 -13.01 0.12 2.52
CA CYS A 2 -11.71 -0.03 3.19
C CYS A 2 -11.34 1.30 3.88
N ASP A 3 -10.82 1.22 5.10
CA ASP A 3 -10.43 2.39 5.88
C ASP A 3 -8.98 2.77 5.56
N ILE A 4 -8.79 3.41 4.40
CA ILE A 4 -7.49 3.85 3.89
C ILE A 4 -6.77 4.80 4.87
N PRO A 5 -7.41 5.86 5.41
CA PRO A 5 -6.73 6.74 6.36
C PRO A 5 -6.32 6.02 7.66
N GLY A 6 -7.12 5.08 8.16
CA GLY A 6 -6.78 4.27 9.32
C GLY A 6 -5.67 3.26 9.04
N LEU A 7 -5.61 2.69 7.83
CA LEU A 7 -4.48 1.87 7.39
C LEU A 7 -3.18 2.69 7.38
N ILE A 8 -3.19 3.84 6.70
CA ILE A 8 -2.01 4.72 6.62
C ILE A 8 -1.54 5.12 8.01
N SER A 9 -2.47 5.43 8.93
CA SER A 9 -2.14 5.79 10.31
C SER A 9 -1.56 4.63 11.15
N ARG A 10 -1.77 3.38 10.73
CA ARG A 10 -1.28 2.17 11.41
C ARG A 10 -0.02 1.58 10.79
N LEU A 11 0.23 1.89 9.52
CA LEU A 11 1.46 1.48 8.83
C LEU A 11 2.67 2.19 9.46
N GLU A 12 3.81 1.48 9.50
CA GLU A 12 5.04 2.09 9.96
C GLU A 12 5.55 3.10 8.92
N ALA A 13 6.25 4.15 9.39
CA ALA A 13 6.80 5.19 8.52
C ALA A 13 7.76 4.62 7.46
N GLN A 14 8.51 3.56 7.81
CA GLN A 14 9.42 2.87 6.89
C GLN A 14 8.68 2.15 5.75
N ASP A 15 7.54 1.51 6.05
CA ASP A 15 6.74 0.82 5.05
C ASP A 15 6.02 1.83 4.15
N LEU A 16 5.50 2.92 4.71
CA LEU A 16 4.94 4.02 3.93
C LEU A 16 5.95 4.64 2.98
N ALA A 17 7.18 4.91 3.44
CA ALA A 17 8.25 5.40 2.58
C ALA A 17 8.54 4.41 1.44
N ARG A 18 8.60 3.10 1.74
CA ARG A 18 8.81 2.08 0.70
C ARG A 18 7.65 1.96 -0.28
N LEU A 19 6.41 2.05 0.19
CA LEU A 19 5.22 2.08 -0.68
C LEU A 19 5.26 3.28 -1.63
N ARG A 20 5.75 4.43 -1.14
CA ARG A 20 5.95 5.64 -1.96
C ARG A 20 7.06 5.47 -2.98
N GLU A 21 8.20 4.89 -2.60
CA GLU A 21 9.32 4.62 -3.51
C GLU A 21 8.97 3.63 -4.63
N LEU A 22 8.16 2.62 -4.32
CA LEU A 22 7.65 1.66 -5.31
C LEU A 22 6.61 2.31 -6.24
N GLY A 23 5.64 3.01 -5.64
CA GLY A 23 4.48 3.56 -6.32
C GLY A 23 3.44 2.52 -6.74
N SER A 24 2.41 2.97 -7.47
CA SER A 24 1.27 2.14 -7.87
C SER A 24 1.60 1.12 -8.96
N GLU A 25 2.63 1.39 -9.76
CA GLU A 25 2.98 0.59 -10.93
C GLU A 25 3.94 -0.57 -10.62
N GLN A 26 4.57 -0.57 -9.44
CA GLN A 26 5.51 -1.62 -9.05
C GLN A 26 4.85 -2.71 -8.19
N PRO A 27 5.30 -3.97 -8.33
CA PRO A 27 4.80 -5.06 -7.50
C PRO A 27 5.25 -4.90 -6.04
N LEU A 28 4.33 -5.20 -5.13
CA LEU A 28 4.53 -5.19 -3.70
C LEU A 28 5.36 -6.39 -3.28
N GLU A 29 6.41 -6.09 -2.51
CA GLU A 29 7.22 -7.11 -1.86
C GLU A 29 6.37 -7.85 -0.80
N PRO A 30 6.60 -9.15 -0.57
CA PRO A 30 5.83 -9.94 0.40
C PRO A 30 5.81 -9.35 1.81
N GLN A 31 6.88 -8.67 2.20
CA GLN A 31 6.98 -7.95 3.47
C GLN A 31 5.99 -6.78 3.58
N LEU A 32 5.77 -6.04 2.49
CA LEU A 32 4.84 -4.92 2.45
C LEU A 32 3.39 -5.40 2.46
N ILE A 33 3.12 -6.52 1.78
CA ILE A 33 1.80 -7.19 1.86
C ILE A 33 1.50 -7.59 3.32
N ALA A 34 2.47 -8.17 4.01
CA ALA A 34 2.31 -8.54 5.42
C ALA A 34 2.14 -7.32 6.35
N ALA A 35 2.82 -6.21 6.07
CA ALA A 35 2.66 -4.95 6.79
C ALA A 35 1.25 -4.36 6.58
N ILE A 36 0.76 -4.34 5.34
CA ILE A 36 -0.60 -3.89 5.01
C ILE A 36 -1.65 -4.77 5.69
N ASP A 37 -1.50 -6.10 5.61
CA ASP A 37 -2.38 -7.04 6.28
C ASP A 37 -2.41 -6.79 7.80
N SER A 38 -1.23 -6.65 8.42
CA SER A 38 -1.11 -6.38 9.86
C SER A 38 -1.75 -5.05 10.26
N ALA A 39 -1.54 -3.98 9.48
CA ALA A 39 -2.14 -2.66 9.71
C ALA A 39 -3.67 -2.66 9.49
N ALA A 40 -4.16 -3.52 8.60
CA ALA A 40 -5.60 -3.68 8.33
C ALA A 40 -6.33 -4.42 9.46
N GLY A 41 -5.64 -5.24 10.25
CA GLY A 41 -6.23 -5.97 11.38
C GLY A 41 -5.72 -7.41 11.55
N GLY A 42 -4.84 -7.88 10.67
CA GLY A 42 -4.27 -9.22 10.76
C GLY A 42 -3.98 -9.86 9.39
N PRO A 43 -3.38 -11.06 9.39
CA PRO A 43 -2.96 -11.74 8.16
C PRO A 43 -4.16 -11.97 7.21
N GLY A 44 -4.07 -11.42 5.99
CA GLY A 44 -5.12 -11.48 4.97
C GLY A 44 -6.20 -10.40 5.02
N GLU A 45 -6.25 -9.56 6.07
CA GLU A 45 -7.22 -8.46 6.17
C GLU A 45 -6.90 -7.30 5.20
N GLY A 46 -5.68 -7.28 4.64
CA GLY A 46 -5.20 -6.25 3.73
C GLY A 46 -5.61 -6.43 2.27
N ARG A 47 -6.30 -7.52 1.92
CA ARG A 47 -6.71 -7.86 0.53
C ARG A 47 -7.59 -6.83 -0.17
N GLY A 48 -8.14 -5.88 0.58
CA GLY A 48 -8.86 -4.75 0.02
C GLY A 48 -7.96 -3.60 -0.46
N TYR A 49 -6.69 -3.55 -0.06
CA TYR A 49 -5.79 -2.42 -0.31
C TYR A 49 -4.78 -2.64 -1.44
N TYR A 50 -4.69 -3.87 -1.94
CA TYR A 50 -3.87 -4.24 -3.09
C TYR A 50 -4.66 -5.11 -4.06
N VAL A 51 -4.27 -5.09 -5.33
CA VAL A 51 -4.88 -5.83 -6.43
C VAL A 51 -3.84 -6.73 -7.07
N VAL A 52 -4.26 -7.87 -7.64
CA VAL A 52 -3.36 -8.65 -8.48
C VAL A 52 -3.36 -8.02 -9.87
N ASN A 53 -2.18 -7.68 -10.37
CA ASN A 53 -1.99 -7.26 -11.75
C ASN A 53 -1.38 -8.43 -12.54
N GLY A 54 -1.91 -8.70 -13.74
CA GLY A 54 -1.44 -9.79 -14.59
C GLY A 54 -2.07 -11.16 -14.28
N SER A 55 -1.30 -12.22 -14.53
CA SER A 55 -1.80 -13.60 -14.52
C SER A 55 -2.03 -14.10 -13.08
N LEU A 56 -3.26 -14.51 -12.79
CA LEU A 56 -3.64 -15.13 -11.50
C LEU A 56 -3.00 -16.50 -11.26
N TYR A 57 -2.28 -17.03 -12.26
CA TYR A 57 -1.65 -18.35 -12.27
C TYR A 57 -0.28 -18.31 -12.97
N PRO A 58 0.75 -18.99 -12.43
CA PRO A 58 0.78 -19.73 -11.16
C PRO A 58 0.71 -18.81 -9.93
N VAL A 59 0.22 -19.32 -8.79
CA VAL A 59 0.02 -18.54 -7.54
C VAL A 59 1.33 -17.88 -7.06
N GLU A 60 2.45 -18.52 -7.35
CA GLU A 60 3.81 -18.11 -6.99
C GLU A 60 4.31 -16.89 -7.80
N ALA A 61 3.68 -16.59 -8.94
CA ALA A 61 4.04 -15.50 -9.84
C ALA A 61 2.99 -14.38 -9.84
N ARG A 62 2.24 -14.22 -8.74
CA ARG A 62 1.25 -13.15 -8.63
C ARG A 62 1.95 -11.86 -8.25
N ASP A 63 1.91 -10.90 -9.16
CA ASP A 63 2.28 -9.52 -8.87
C ASP A 63 1.11 -8.82 -8.20
N TYR A 64 1.28 -8.50 -6.92
CA TYR A 64 0.34 -7.69 -6.17
C TYR A 64 0.76 -6.23 -6.31
N HIS A 65 -0.14 -5.35 -6.70
CA HIS A 65 0.10 -3.92 -6.81
C HIS A 65 -0.78 -3.18 -5.83
N LEU A 66 -0.34 -2.01 -5.38
CA LEU A 66 -1.19 -1.18 -4.55
C LEU A 66 -2.42 -0.76 -5.35
N ARG A 67 -3.59 -0.75 -4.70
CA ARG A 67 -4.81 -0.26 -5.34
C ARG A 67 -4.66 1.24 -5.60
N GLU A 68 -5.13 1.73 -6.73
CA GLU A 68 -4.91 3.13 -7.17
C GLU A 68 -5.31 4.16 -6.10
N ASP A 69 -6.50 4.04 -5.50
CA ASP A 69 -6.95 4.98 -4.46
C ASP A 69 -6.14 4.90 -3.16
N VAL A 70 -5.59 3.73 -2.84
CA VAL A 70 -4.68 3.57 -1.69
C VAL A 70 -3.36 4.24 -2.02
N ALA A 71 -2.91 4.14 -3.26
CA ALA A 71 -1.65 4.72 -3.70
C ALA A 71 -1.75 6.24 -3.64
N GLU A 72 -2.80 6.80 -4.24
CA GLU A 72 -3.11 8.22 -4.14
C GLU A 72 -3.14 8.72 -2.70
N ALA A 73 -3.78 7.99 -1.78
CA ALA A 73 -3.83 8.37 -0.37
C ALA A 73 -2.45 8.29 0.32
N VAL A 74 -1.64 7.27 0.03
CA VAL A 74 -0.27 7.12 0.55
C VAL A 74 0.63 8.25 0.05
N PHE A 75 0.49 8.65 -1.21
CA PHE A 75 1.18 9.78 -1.82
C PHE A 75 0.70 11.12 -1.25
N ALA A 76 -0.61 11.34 -1.12
CA ALA A 76 -1.18 12.56 -0.57
C ALA A 76 -0.81 12.77 0.92
N ALA A 77 -0.63 11.69 1.68
CA ALA A 77 -0.15 11.74 3.05
C ALA A 77 1.34 12.17 3.17
N ASP A 78 2.12 12.16 2.08
CA ASP A 78 3.48 12.72 2.03
C ASP A 78 3.42 14.24 1.78
N ASP A 79 2.57 14.63 0.82
CA ASP A 79 2.40 16.01 0.38
C ASP A 79 1.87 16.94 1.48
N SER A 80 1.16 16.41 2.48
CA SER A 80 0.77 17.15 3.68
C SER A 80 1.95 17.65 4.54
N SER A 81 3.19 17.26 4.25
CA SER A 81 4.40 17.83 4.87
C SER A 81 5.03 18.98 4.07
N VAL A 82 4.53 19.32 2.87
CA VAL A 82 5.09 20.42 2.06
C VAL A 82 4.22 21.68 2.20
N ASP A 83 4.28 22.31 3.38
CA ASP A 83 4.07 23.77 3.44
C ASP A 83 5.29 24.42 2.76
N VAL A 84 5.20 24.63 1.45
CA VAL A 84 6.10 25.58 0.77
C VAL A 84 5.52 26.98 1.04
N THR A 85 6.00 27.57 2.12
CA THR A 85 5.97 29.02 2.31
C THR A 85 7.01 29.63 1.35
N ALA A 86 6.55 30.32 0.30
CA ALA A 86 7.17 31.53 -0.30
C ALA A 86 6.56 31.86 -1.68
#